data_AF-A0A081GMI4-F1
#
_entry.id   AF-A0A081GMI4-F1
#
_cell.length_a   1.000
_cell.length_b   1.000
_cell.length_c   1.000
_cell.angle_alpha   90.00
_cell.angle_beta   90.00
_cell.angle_gamma   90.00
#
_symmetry.space_group_name_H-M   'P 1'
#
loop_
_entity.id
_entity.type
_entity.pdbx_description
1 polymer ?
#
loop_
_entity_poly.entity_id
_entity_poly.type
_entity_poly.pdbx_seq_one_letter_code
_entity_poly.pdbx_strand_id
1 'polypeptide(L)'
;MSVTTEGFRRHAPIPTRHGRQRTAALIVVLLLAGCAEEPLPQRPISREDCLRTVKLEELPAALERCDKVVAAFPKDPGPLNERFLLHTLAGDTAAACRDIATATALAAKVPRGGLDPILRQDLEVRLKSCRGEEPRPTPSPGAHERSSH
;
A
#
# COMPACT_ATOMS: atom_id res chain seq x y z
N MET A 1 46.17 -14.94 15.64
CA MET A 1 46.85 -14.76 16.93
C MET A 1 45.77 -14.28 17.90
N SER A 2 44.90 -15.15 18.43
CA SER A 2 45.11 -16.12 19.51
C SER A 2 45.85 -15.54 20.71
N VAL A 3 45.39 -15.97 21.90
CA VAL A 3 46.07 -15.91 23.21
C VAL A 3 45.70 -14.61 23.99
N THR A 4 45.12 -14.60 25.19
CA THR A 4 44.75 -15.61 26.21
C THR A 4 43.92 -14.93 27.30
N THR A 5 42.93 -15.60 27.86
CA THR A 5 42.35 -15.23 29.16
C THR A 5 43.05 -16.04 30.26
N GLU A 6 43.63 -15.33 31.22
CA GLU A 6 44.34 -15.88 32.37
C GLU A 6 43.39 -16.42 33.44
N GLY A 7 43.90 -17.44 34.15
CA GLY A 7 43.17 -18.31 35.05
C GLY A 7 42.62 -17.64 36.31
N PHE A 8 41.40 -18.04 36.66
CA PHE A 8 40.79 -17.72 37.94
C PHE A 8 41.14 -18.81 38.96
N ARG A 9 41.65 -18.36 40.12
CA ARG A 9 42.12 -19.19 41.23
C ARG A 9 41.00 -20.02 41.83
N ARG A 10 41.37 -21.24 42.24
CA ARG A 10 40.57 -22.13 43.09
C ARG A 10 40.56 -21.59 44.53
N HIS A 11 39.37 -21.45 45.12
CA HIS A 11 39.21 -21.47 46.58
C HIS A 11 38.29 -22.64 46.96
N ALA A 12 38.78 -23.45 47.88
CA ALA A 12 38.14 -24.62 48.48
C ALA A 12 37.08 -24.18 49.54
N PRO A 13 36.27 -25.12 50.06
CA PRO A 13 34.86 -24.87 50.40
C PRO A 13 34.63 -24.44 51.85
N ILE A 14 33.57 -23.67 52.07
CA ILE A 14 32.99 -23.40 53.40
C ILE A 14 31.84 -24.38 53.64
N PRO A 15 31.82 -25.15 54.74
CA PRO A 15 30.71 -26.01 55.09
C PRO A 15 29.73 -25.34 56.06
N THR A 16 28.58 -26.01 56.21
CA THR A 16 27.52 -25.83 57.23
C THR A 16 26.52 -24.70 56.93
N ARG A 17 25.22 -24.83 57.20
CA ARG A 17 24.48 -25.79 58.04
C ARG A 17 23.03 -25.78 57.54
N HIS A 18 22.36 -26.93 57.60
CA HIS A 18 20.94 -27.07 57.28
C HIS A 18 20.08 -26.08 58.07
N GLY A 19 19.43 -25.17 57.35
CA GLY A 19 18.37 -24.30 57.83
C GLY A 19 17.18 -24.42 56.91
N ARG A 20 16.17 -25.17 57.36
CA ARG A 20 14.91 -25.43 56.69
C ARG A 20 14.18 -24.14 56.34
N GLN A 21 14.18 -23.72 55.08
CA GLN A 21 13.25 -22.72 54.54
C GLN A 21 12.81 -23.11 53.12
N ARG A 22 11.80 -24.00 53.09
CA ARG A 22 11.01 -24.29 51.89
C ARG A 22 9.98 -23.18 51.68
N THR A 23 10.35 -21.98 51.26
CA THR A 23 9.38 -20.94 50.80
C THR A 23 10.14 -19.74 50.25
N ALA A 24 10.72 -19.82 49.05
CA ALA A 24 11.20 -18.61 48.37
C ALA A 24 11.36 -18.75 46.84
N ALA A 25 10.78 -19.79 46.21
CA ALA A 25 11.00 -20.03 44.77
C ALA A 25 9.84 -19.57 43.87
N LEU A 26 8.81 -18.90 44.41
CA LEU A 26 7.61 -18.54 43.65
C LEU A 26 7.46 -17.06 43.27
N ILE A 27 8.35 -16.17 43.74
CA ILE A 27 8.19 -14.72 43.52
C ILE A 27 8.95 -14.19 42.28
N VAL A 28 9.91 -14.94 41.73
CA VAL A 28 10.76 -14.45 40.63
C VAL A 28 10.10 -14.53 39.24
N VAL A 29 9.05 -15.33 39.04
CA VAL A 29 8.46 -15.58 37.71
C VAL A 29 7.43 -14.51 37.28
N LEU A 30 6.92 -13.69 38.21
CA LEU A 30 5.83 -12.75 37.93
C LEU A 30 6.27 -11.36 37.41
N LEU A 31 7.58 -11.07 37.32
CA LEU A 31 8.09 -9.75 36.92
C LEU A 31 8.52 -9.65 35.44
N LEU A 32 8.29 -10.69 34.63
CA LEU A 32 8.54 -10.69 33.19
C LEU A 32 7.26 -10.69 32.35
N ALA A 33 6.14 -10.20 32.90
CA ALA A 33 4.99 -9.82 32.08
C ALA A 33 5.35 -8.54 31.31
N GLY A 34 6.14 -8.70 30.25
CA GLY A 34 6.34 -7.66 29.25
C GLY A 34 4.99 -7.23 28.70
N CYS A 35 4.82 -5.93 28.50
CA CYS A 35 3.64 -5.37 27.87
C CYS A 35 3.43 -6.07 26.51
N ALA A 36 2.43 -6.95 26.43
CA ALA A 36 1.93 -7.38 25.14
C ALA A 36 1.21 -6.16 24.56
N GLU A 37 1.87 -5.45 23.65
CA GLU A 37 1.26 -4.35 22.91
C GLU A 37 0.13 -4.96 22.06
N GLU A 38 -1.11 -4.71 22.45
CA GLU A 38 -2.26 -5.17 21.68
C GLU A 38 -2.15 -4.62 20.25
N PRO A 39 -2.32 -5.44 19.20
CA PRO A 39 -2.28 -4.95 17.84
C PRO A 39 -3.31 -3.83 17.69
N LEU A 40 -2.85 -2.65 17.29
CA LEU A 40 -3.75 -1.52 17.06
C LEU A 40 -4.86 -1.95 16.10
N PRO A 41 -6.12 -1.55 16.35
CA PRO A 41 -7.22 -1.87 15.46
C PRO A 41 -6.90 -1.36 14.06
N GLN A 42 -7.15 -2.20 13.04
CA GLN A 42 -6.92 -1.80 11.65
C GLN A 42 -7.76 -0.55 11.35
N ARG A 43 -7.11 0.50 10.86
CA ARG A 43 -7.79 1.75 10.48
C ARG A 43 -8.85 1.44 9.41
N PRO A 44 -10.08 1.98 9.52
CA PRO A 44 -11.08 1.84 8.48
C PRO A 44 -10.59 2.42 7.15
N ILE A 45 -11.01 1.80 6.04
CA ILE A 45 -10.70 2.26 4.69
C ILE A 45 -11.28 3.66 4.49
N SER A 46 -10.44 4.56 3.99
CA SER A 46 -10.73 5.96 3.70
C SER A 46 -10.73 6.21 2.20
N ARG A 47 -11.42 7.25 1.73
CA ARG A 47 -11.46 7.61 0.29
C ARG A 47 -10.07 7.98 -0.24
N GLU A 48 -9.24 8.53 0.63
CA GLU A 48 -7.91 9.07 0.34
C GLU A 48 -6.81 8.00 0.39
N ASP A 49 -7.16 6.74 0.70
CA ASP A 49 -6.16 5.67 0.86
C ASP A 49 -5.61 5.15 -0.50
N CYS A 50 -6.27 5.49 -1.62
CA CYS A 50 -5.84 5.12 -2.97
C CYS A 50 -4.44 5.68 -3.29
N LEU A 51 -4.23 6.99 -3.07
CA LEU A 51 -2.94 7.65 -3.31
C LEU A 51 -2.06 7.79 -2.06
N ARG A 52 -2.46 7.19 -0.94
CA ARG A 52 -1.67 7.25 0.29
C ARG A 52 -0.39 6.44 0.15
N THR A 53 0.75 7.13 0.32
CA THR A 53 2.10 6.52 0.31
C THR A 53 2.39 5.75 -0.98
N VAL A 54 2.06 6.33 -2.14
CA VAL A 54 2.42 5.74 -3.44
C VAL A 54 3.92 5.90 -3.67
N LYS A 55 4.57 4.78 -3.97
CA LYS A 55 5.93 4.70 -4.52
C LYS A 55 5.88 3.94 -5.84
N LEU A 56 6.66 4.35 -6.83
CA LEU A 56 6.62 3.74 -8.16
C LEU A 56 7.07 2.27 -8.13
N GLU A 57 7.99 1.93 -7.24
CA GLU A 57 8.50 0.57 -7.04
C GLU A 57 7.45 -0.36 -6.42
N GLU A 58 6.46 0.20 -5.74
CA GLU A 58 5.37 -0.50 -5.04
C GLU A 58 4.02 -0.29 -5.75
N LEU A 59 4.03 0.07 -7.04
CA LEU A 59 2.82 0.42 -7.78
C LEU A 59 1.76 -0.71 -7.82
N PRO A 60 2.12 -2.00 -7.96
CA PRO A 60 1.13 -3.08 -7.87
C PRO A 60 0.41 -3.11 -6.51
N ALA A 61 1.15 -2.92 -5.41
CA ALA A 61 0.57 -2.87 -4.08
C ALA A 61 -0.30 -1.61 -3.89
N ALA A 62 0.05 -0.49 -4.54
CA ALA A 62 -0.80 0.71 -4.56
C ALA A 62 -2.12 0.46 -5.30
N LEU A 63 -2.08 -0.21 -6.45
CA LEU A 63 -3.29 -0.60 -7.19
C LEU A 63 -4.19 -1.53 -6.38
N GLU A 64 -3.64 -2.56 -5.73
CA GLU A 64 -4.42 -3.47 -4.88
C GLU A 64 -5.09 -2.75 -3.70
N ARG A 65 -4.40 -1.78 -3.08
CA ARG A 65 -5.03 -0.94 -2.05
C ARG A 65 -6.16 -0.12 -2.64
N CYS A 66 -5.93 0.52 -3.78
CA CYS A 66 -6.92 1.39 -4.40
C CYS A 66 -8.14 0.60 -4.88
N ASP A 67 -7.99 -0.64 -5.32
CA ASP A 67 -9.10 -1.54 -5.64
C ASP A 67 -10.04 -1.76 -4.45
N LYS A 68 -9.48 -1.90 -3.24
CA LYS A 68 -10.27 -2.01 -2.00
C LYS A 68 -11.02 -0.72 -1.70
N VAL A 69 -10.41 0.45 -1.96
CA VAL A 69 -11.06 1.75 -1.79
C VAL A 69 -12.21 1.91 -2.78
N VAL A 70 -11.99 1.62 -4.07
CA VAL A 70 -13.04 1.66 -5.10
C VAL A 70 -14.21 0.74 -4.73
N ALA A 71 -13.92 -0.47 -4.24
CA ALA A 71 -14.94 -1.40 -3.77
C ALA A 71 -15.72 -0.89 -2.55
N ALA A 72 -15.05 -0.19 -1.62
CA ALA A 72 -15.66 0.38 -0.42
C ALA A 72 -16.54 1.61 -0.72
N PHE A 73 -16.24 2.36 -1.79
CA PHE A 73 -16.96 3.58 -2.17
C PHE A 73 -17.51 3.53 -3.61
N PRO A 74 -18.40 2.58 -3.94
CA PRO A 74 -18.78 2.27 -5.33
C PRO A 74 -19.59 3.37 -6.05
N LYS A 75 -20.07 4.38 -5.32
CA LYS A 75 -20.83 5.51 -5.87
C LYS A 75 -20.02 6.81 -5.87
N ASP A 76 -18.80 6.77 -5.39
CA ASP A 76 -17.91 7.92 -5.32
C ASP A 76 -17.00 7.94 -6.55
N PRO A 77 -17.04 9.00 -7.38
CA PRO A 77 -16.14 9.10 -8.53
C PRO A 77 -14.68 9.38 -8.15
N GLY A 78 -14.39 9.81 -6.92
CA GLY A 78 -13.04 10.16 -6.45
C GLY A 78 -12.03 9.01 -6.54
N PRO A 79 -12.29 7.85 -5.91
CA PRO A 79 -11.37 6.71 -5.96
C PRO A 79 -11.06 6.21 -7.37
N LEU A 80 -12.00 6.31 -8.31
CA LEU A 80 -11.76 5.97 -9.72
C LEU A 80 -10.85 7.00 -10.41
N ASN A 81 -11.00 8.30 -10.11
CA ASN A 81 -10.08 9.34 -10.57
C ASN A 81 -8.66 9.13 -10.04
N GLU A 82 -8.53 8.66 -8.80
CA GLU A 82 -7.23 8.32 -8.22
C GLU A 82 -6.63 7.05 -8.84
N ARG A 83 -7.44 6.00 -9.06
CA ARG A 83 -6.97 4.76 -9.69
C ARG A 83 -6.55 4.96 -11.15
N PHE A 84 -7.16 5.91 -11.86
CA PHE A 84 -6.69 6.36 -13.18
C PHE A 84 -5.20 6.73 -13.16
N LEU A 85 -4.74 7.49 -12.16
CA LEU A 85 -3.34 7.89 -12.05
C LEU A 85 -2.45 6.65 -11.89
N LEU A 86 -2.83 5.72 -11.02
CA LEU A 86 -2.07 4.51 -10.77
C LEU A 86 -1.96 3.62 -12.02
N HIS A 87 -3.06 3.44 -12.76
CA HIS A 87 -3.04 2.72 -14.04
C HIS A 87 -2.19 3.44 -15.10
N THR A 88 -2.24 4.77 -15.14
CA THR A 88 -1.40 5.56 -16.05
C THR A 88 0.08 5.38 -15.74
N LEU A 89 0.47 5.40 -14.46
CA LEU A 89 1.85 5.13 -14.02
C LEU A 89 2.29 3.69 -14.35
N ALA A 90 1.34 2.75 -14.40
CA ALA A 90 1.60 1.36 -14.76
C ALA A 90 1.66 1.14 -16.29
N GLY A 91 1.39 2.17 -17.09
CA GLY A 91 1.29 2.06 -18.55
C GLY A 91 0.00 1.39 -19.04
N ASP A 92 -0.97 1.10 -18.16
CA ASP A 92 -2.27 0.53 -18.52
C ASP A 92 -3.28 1.65 -18.81
N THR A 93 -3.06 2.35 -19.92
CA THR A 93 -3.94 3.44 -20.39
C THR A 93 -5.37 2.95 -20.59
N ALA A 94 -5.57 1.68 -20.99
CA ALA A 94 -6.89 1.12 -21.20
C ALA A 94 -7.67 1.01 -19.89
N ALA A 95 -7.06 0.50 -18.81
CA ALA A 95 -7.67 0.46 -17.49
C ALA A 95 -7.93 1.86 -16.94
N ALA A 96 -6.96 2.76 -17.07
CA ALA A 96 -7.12 4.15 -16.66
C ALA A 96 -8.36 4.78 -17.32
N CYS A 97 -8.50 4.65 -18.64
CA CYS A 97 -9.63 5.22 -19.36
C CYS A 97 -10.98 4.58 -19.02
N ARG A 98 -11.02 3.28 -18.67
CA ARG A 98 -12.24 2.65 -18.13
C ARG A 98 -12.66 3.27 -16.80
N ASP A 99 -11.71 3.58 -15.93
CA ASP A 99 -11.98 4.23 -14.65
C ASP A 99 -12.57 5.62 -14.84
N ILE A 100 -11.98 6.44 -15.71
CA ILE A 100 -12.48 7.81 -15.96
C ILE A 100 -13.85 7.82 -16.64
N ALA A 101 -14.12 6.88 -17.55
CA ALA A 101 -15.45 6.71 -18.13
C ALA A 101 -16.49 6.41 -17.02
N THR A 102 -16.17 5.49 -16.12
CA THR A 102 -17.03 5.11 -15.00
C THR A 102 -17.22 6.25 -14.01
N ALA A 103 -16.14 6.93 -13.63
CA ALA A 103 -16.15 8.06 -12.71
C ALA A 103 -16.98 9.23 -13.27
N THR A 104 -16.86 9.52 -14.56
CA THR A 104 -17.66 10.57 -15.22
C THR A 104 -19.15 10.21 -15.21
N ALA A 105 -19.49 8.94 -15.46
CA ALA A 105 -20.88 8.48 -15.40
C ALA A 105 -21.48 8.56 -13.98
N LEU A 106 -20.66 8.36 -12.93
CA LEU A 106 -21.08 8.58 -11.54
C LEU A 106 -21.24 10.07 -11.24
N ALA A 107 -20.27 10.89 -11.62
CA ALA A 107 -20.30 12.34 -11.42
C ALA A 107 -21.51 13.02 -12.08
N ALA A 108 -21.94 12.54 -13.26
CA ALA A 108 -23.12 13.03 -13.95
C ALA A 108 -24.44 12.80 -13.18
N LYS A 109 -24.47 11.83 -12.26
CA LYS A 109 -25.63 11.54 -11.40
C LYS A 109 -25.64 12.42 -10.14
N VAL A 110 -24.54 13.11 -9.83
CA VAL A 110 -24.44 13.97 -8.65
C VAL A 110 -25.06 15.34 -8.98
N PRO A 111 -25.99 15.86 -8.15
CA PRO A 111 -26.57 17.18 -8.35
C PRO A 111 -25.51 18.29 -8.45
N ARG A 112 -25.87 19.40 -9.09
CA ARG A 112 -25.00 20.59 -9.13
C ARG A 112 -24.65 21.03 -7.71
N GLY A 113 -23.37 21.33 -7.47
CA GLY A 113 -22.86 21.68 -6.14
C GLY A 113 -22.59 20.50 -5.19
N GLY A 114 -23.03 19.28 -5.53
CA GLY A 114 -22.80 18.08 -4.70
C GLY A 114 -21.48 17.34 -4.96
N LEU A 115 -20.69 17.80 -5.94
CA LEU A 115 -19.37 17.25 -6.25
C LEU A 115 -18.37 18.38 -6.28
N ASP A 116 -17.20 18.12 -5.71
CA ASP A 116 -16.04 19.01 -5.76
C ASP A 116 -15.80 19.53 -7.20
N PRO A 117 -15.69 20.86 -7.40
CA PRO A 117 -15.49 21.44 -8.73
C PRO A 117 -14.19 21.02 -9.41
N ILE A 118 -13.11 20.81 -8.65
CA ILE A 118 -11.82 20.36 -9.17
C ILE A 118 -11.93 18.92 -9.64
N LEU A 119 -12.54 18.04 -8.84
CA LEU A 119 -12.78 16.66 -9.28
C LEU A 119 -13.63 16.62 -10.56
N ARG A 120 -14.67 17.45 -10.66
CA ARG A 120 -15.46 17.56 -11.90
C ARG A 120 -14.61 17.98 -13.10
N GLN A 121 -13.75 18.98 -12.93
CA GLN A 121 -12.86 19.46 -13.98
C GLN A 121 -11.83 18.40 -14.39
N ASP A 122 -11.22 17.72 -13.42
CA ASP A 122 -10.26 16.63 -13.63
C ASP A 122 -10.86 15.52 -14.49
N LEU A 123 -12.07 15.07 -14.16
CA LEU A 123 -12.77 14.03 -14.90
C LEU A 123 -13.03 14.45 -16.35
N GLU A 124 -13.41 15.71 -16.59
CA GLU A 124 -13.63 16.23 -17.94
C GLU A 124 -12.34 16.22 -18.77
N VAL A 125 -11.24 16.72 -18.19
CA VAL A 125 -9.94 16.79 -18.88
C VAL A 125 -9.42 15.39 -19.19
N ARG A 126 -9.44 14.49 -18.21
CA ARG A 126 -8.96 13.12 -18.38
C ARG A 126 -9.81 12.35 -19.39
N LEU A 127 -11.13 12.55 -19.41
CA LEU A 127 -12.01 11.92 -20.39
C LEU A 127 -11.70 12.39 -21.82
N LYS A 128 -11.38 13.67 -22.00
CA LYS A 128 -10.93 14.21 -23.30
C LYS A 128 -9.64 13.54 -23.75
N SER A 129 -8.65 13.39 -22.87
CA SER A 129 -7.41 12.66 -23.18
C SER A 129 -7.66 11.22 -23.61
N CYS A 130 -8.60 10.52 -22.96
CA CYS A 130 -8.96 9.15 -23.31
C CYS A 130 -9.64 8.99 -24.68
N ARG A 131 -10.22 10.06 -25.25
CA ARG A 131 -10.85 10.03 -26.58
C ARG A 131 -9.85 10.26 -27.73
N GLY A 132 -8.66 10.78 -27.42
CA GLY A 132 -7.58 10.99 -28.40
C GLY A 132 -6.71 9.76 -28.64
N GLU A 133 -6.85 8.72 -27.81
CA GLU A 133 -6.11 7.47 -27.88
C GLU A 133 -7.02 6.36 -28.46
N GLU A 134 -7.61 6.60 -29.64
CA GLU A 134 -8.14 5.50 -30.45
C GLU A 134 -6.97 4.54 -30.75
N PRO A 135 -7.16 3.19 -30.77
CA PRO A 135 -6.05 2.27 -30.94
C PRO A 135 -5.25 2.65 -32.19
N ARG A 136 -3.98 3.04 -32.02
CA ARG A 136 -3.09 3.19 -33.16
C ARG A 136 -3.09 1.85 -33.90
N PRO A 137 -3.48 1.79 -35.18
CA PRO A 137 -3.37 0.55 -35.94
C PRO A 137 -1.91 0.11 -35.85
N THR A 138 -1.68 -1.13 -35.42
CA THR A 138 -0.35 -1.72 -35.43
C THR A 138 0.20 -1.60 -36.86
N PRO A 139 1.41 -1.04 -37.07
CA PRO A 139 1.98 -1.00 -38.40
C PRO A 139 2.04 -2.42 -38.93
N SER A 140 1.35 -2.66 -40.05
CA SER A 140 1.38 -3.95 -40.73
C SER A 140 2.83 -4.26 -41.11
N PRO A 141 3.34 -5.48 -40.86
CA PRO A 141 4.70 -5.84 -41.22
C PRO A 141 4.80 -5.87 -42.75
N GLY A 142 5.25 -4.76 -43.34
CA GLY A 142 5.34 -4.60 -44.79
C GLY A 142 5.58 -3.17 -45.29
N ALA A 143 5.54 -2.14 -44.44
CA ALA A 143 5.74 -0.74 -44.86
C ALA A 143 7.23 -0.31 -44.93
N HIS A 144 8.15 -1.23 -45.21
CA HIS A 144 9.56 -0.94 -45.50
C HIS A 144 9.98 -1.58 -46.83
N GLU A 145 9.40 -1.16 -47.96
CA GLU A 145 10.10 -1.23 -49.24
C GLU A 145 9.32 -0.54 -50.37
N ARG A 146 9.54 0.77 -50.51
CA ARG A 146 9.68 1.43 -51.83
C ARG A 146 9.88 2.93 -51.63
N SER A 147 11.14 3.34 -51.57
CA SER A 147 11.53 4.68 -52.00
C SER A 147 13.01 4.64 -52.41
N SER A 148 13.23 4.14 -53.62
CA SER A 148 14.45 4.36 -54.39
C SER A 148 14.09 4.16 -55.85
N HIS A 149 13.69 5.25 -56.51
CA HIS A 149 13.92 5.55 -57.92
C HIS A 149 13.75 7.05 -58.11
#